data_AF-A0A1G2VF04-F1
#
_entry.id   AF-A0A1G2VF04-F1
#
_cell.length_a   1.000
_cell.length_b   1.000
_cell.length_c   1.000
_cell.angle_alpha   90.00
_cell.angle_beta   90.00
_cell.angle_gamma   90.00
#
_symmetry.space_group_name_H-M   'P 1'
#
loop_
_entity.id
_entity.type
_entity.pdbx_description
1 polymer ?
#
loop_
_entity_poly.entity_id
_entity_poly.type
_entity_poly.pdbx_seq_one_letter_code
_entity_poly.pdbx_strand_id
1 'polypeptide(L)'
;MAKDIELENSEKAVYDGGNKREKEERLMDLAQRLEEISPEDSSAPRLMAEFLAAFAEAFYVTLSSDVDALYKEMEEKKFLLRLESVKRITECLIKKAPLELGGGKKRYANAVTVEGLRIAFAEGDAPGPIRLLVGFDSAIGFDARGLKVEDIEMEEDDPRDARFRIAYCRHVSGNLPPERIKYFIVRIPEYMFPPELLTDEERRGGGKFMFRGARFNQ
;
A
#
# COMPACT_ATOMS: atom_id res chain seq x y z
N MET A 1 -2.70 -22.88 11.32
CA MET A 1 -3.81 -22.85 10.34
C MET A 1 -4.53 -21.54 10.56
N ALA A 2 -4.30 -20.58 9.67
CA ALA A 2 -5.03 -19.31 9.70
C ALA A 2 -6.50 -19.62 9.35
N LYS A 3 -7.44 -19.00 10.09
CA LYS A 3 -8.86 -19.08 9.77
C LYS A 3 -9.16 -18.05 8.70
N ASP A 4 -9.40 -18.52 7.48
CA ASP A 4 -9.99 -17.71 6.42
C ASP A 4 -11.41 -17.32 6.84
N ILE A 5 -11.72 -16.03 6.76
CA ILE A 5 -13.08 -15.52 6.93
C ILE A 5 -13.74 -15.59 5.56
N GLU A 6 -14.43 -16.69 5.28
CA GLU A 6 -15.32 -16.80 4.13
C GLU A 6 -16.68 -16.19 4.49
N LEU A 7 -17.05 -15.12 3.80
CA LEU A 7 -18.41 -14.58 3.82
C LEU A 7 -19.13 -15.08 2.58
N GLU A 8 -20.13 -15.95 2.79
CA GLU A 8 -20.97 -16.51 1.73
C GLU A 8 -21.76 -15.41 1.00
N ASN A 9 -21.67 -15.45 -0.34
CA ASN A 9 -22.42 -14.60 -1.25
C ASN A 9 -23.91 -14.99 -1.28
N SER A 10 -24.80 -14.05 -0.96
CA SER A 10 -26.22 -14.12 -1.33
C SER A 10 -26.59 -12.96 -2.26
N GLU A 11 -27.11 -13.30 -3.44
CA GLU A 11 -27.53 -12.38 -4.50
C GLU A 11 -28.71 -11.45 -4.13
N LYS A 12 -28.71 -10.30 -4.84
CA LYS A 12 -29.80 -9.33 -5.15
C LYS A 12 -30.21 -8.32 -4.07
N ALA A 13 -29.93 -7.04 -4.35
CA ALA A 13 -31.00 -6.03 -4.49
C ALA A 13 -30.52 -4.78 -5.25
N VAL A 14 -31.32 -4.42 -6.26
CA VAL A 14 -31.37 -3.09 -6.87
C VAL A 14 -31.87 -2.10 -5.81
N TYR A 15 -30.98 -1.59 -4.95
CA TYR A 15 -31.26 -0.55 -3.93
C TYR A 15 -29.99 0.12 -3.37
N ASP A 16 -28.86 0.12 -4.10
CA ASP A 16 -27.54 0.35 -3.48
C ASP A 16 -26.88 1.70 -3.79
N GLY A 17 -27.59 2.63 -4.46
CA GLY A 17 -27.00 3.92 -4.86
C GLY A 17 -26.68 4.87 -3.70
N GLY A 18 -27.55 4.92 -2.68
CA GLY A 18 -27.31 5.73 -1.46
C GLY A 18 -26.26 5.09 -0.55
N ASN A 19 -26.38 3.79 -0.35
CA ASN A 19 -25.48 3.00 0.50
C ASN A 19 -24.04 2.94 -0.05
N LYS A 20 -23.86 2.83 -1.37
CA LYS A 20 -22.53 2.84 -1.99
C LYS A 20 -21.81 4.18 -1.80
N ARG A 21 -22.50 5.29 -2.04
CA ARG A 21 -21.91 6.63 -1.89
C ARG A 21 -21.53 6.92 -0.44
N GLU A 22 -22.40 6.57 0.51
CA GLU A 22 -22.11 6.71 1.94
C GLU A 22 -20.91 5.86 2.38
N LYS A 23 -20.79 4.62 1.86
CA LYS A 23 -19.62 3.76 2.10
C LYS A 23 -18.33 4.36 1.54
N GLU A 24 -18.38 4.89 0.32
CA GLU A 24 -17.23 5.56 -0.32
C GLU A 24 -16.81 6.83 0.43
N GLU A 25 -17.76 7.67 0.83
CA GLU A 25 -17.51 8.88 1.64
C GLU A 25 -16.93 8.52 3.02
N ARG A 26 -17.47 7.48 3.68
CA ARG A 26 -16.93 6.96 4.93
C ARG A 26 -15.51 6.45 4.77
N LEU A 27 -15.22 5.68 3.72
CA LEU A 27 -13.88 5.16 3.47
C LEU A 27 -12.87 6.30 3.22
N MET A 28 -13.28 7.34 2.51
CA MET A 28 -12.45 8.55 2.32
C MET A 28 -12.19 9.29 3.63
N ASP A 29 -13.18 9.43 4.51
CA ASP A 29 -13.01 10.03 5.85
C ASP A 29 -12.01 9.23 6.69
N LEU A 30 -12.17 7.90 6.73
CA LEU A 30 -11.27 7.00 7.46
C LEU A 30 -9.84 7.10 6.95
N ALA A 31 -9.65 7.11 5.61
CA ALA A 31 -8.34 7.27 4.99
C ALA A 31 -7.67 8.61 5.35
N GLN A 32 -8.42 9.71 5.34
CA GLN A 32 -7.92 11.02 5.74
C GLN A 32 -7.49 11.03 7.21
N ARG A 33 -8.35 10.54 8.11
CA ARG A 33 -8.10 10.56 9.55
C ARG A 33 -6.89 9.69 9.93
N LEU A 34 -6.66 8.58 9.22
CA LEU A 34 -5.48 7.74 9.42
C LEU A 34 -4.17 8.44 9.02
N GLU A 35 -4.19 9.35 8.03
CA GLU A 35 -3.00 10.12 7.66
C GLU A 35 -2.69 11.24 8.67
N GLU A 36 -3.68 11.67 9.45
CA GLU A 36 -3.57 12.77 10.42
C GLU A 36 -3.36 12.29 11.86
N ILE A 37 -3.44 10.97 12.10
CA ILE A 37 -3.42 10.41 13.45
C ILE A 37 -2.03 10.47 14.08
N SER A 38 -1.96 10.87 15.36
CA SER A 38 -0.71 10.91 16.10
C SER A 38 -0.40 9.57 16.79
N PRO A 39 0.88 9.27 17.09
CA PRO A 39 1.25 8.06 17.82
C PRO A 39 0.59 7.91 19.20
N GLU A 40 0.21 9.01 19.83
CA GLU A 40 -0.39 9.06 21.16
C GLU A 40 -1.92 8.90 21.12
N ASP A 41 -2.54 8.88 19.93
CA ASP A 41 -3.98 8.77 19.79
C ASP A 41 -4.45 7.34 20.05
N SER A 42 -5.04 7.15 21.24
CA SER A 42 -5.62 5.87 21.68
C SER A 42 -6.73 5.31 20.77
N SER A 43 -7.29 6.13 19.86
CA SER A 43 -8.30 5.69 18.90
C SER A 43 -7.71 4.99 17.67
N ALA A 44 -6.37 5.03 17.47
CA ALA A 44 -5.73 4.51 16.28
C ALA A 44 -6.04 3.05 15.95
N PRO A 45 -6.02 2.09 16.91
CA PRO A 45 -6.40 0.71 16.65
C PRO A 45 -7.81 0.55 16.08
N ARG A 46 -8.76 1.28 16.66
CA ARG A 46 -10.16 1.24 16.22
C ARG A 46 -10.32 1.84 14.84
N LEU A 47 -9.70 3.00 14.61
CA LEU A 47 -9.76 3.67 13.31
C LEU A 47 -9.16 2.79 12.20
N MET A 48 -8.04 2.12 12.48
CA MET A 48 -7.42 1.17 11.58
C MET A 48 -8.33 -0.02 11.29
N ALA A 49 -8.96 -0.62 12.30
CA ALA A 49 -9.91 -1.71 12.11
C ALA A 49 -11.08 -1.30 11.20
N GLU A 50 -11.66 -0.12 11.45
CA GLU A 50 -12.76 0.42 10.64
C GLU A 50 -12.32 0.67 9.19
N PHE A 51 -11.12 1.22 8.98
CA PHE A 51 -10.56 1.42 7.65
C PHE A 51 -10.33 0.11 6.90
N LEU A 52 -9.66 -0.87 7.52
CA LEU A 52 -9.37 -2.16 6.87
C LEU A 52 -10.65 -2.88 6.46
N ALA A 53 -11.68 -2.87 7.33
CA ALA A 53 -12.98 -3.45 7.03
C ALA A 53 -13.68 -2.71 5.87
N ALA A 54 -13.76 -1.37 5.94
CA ALA A 54 -14.39 -0.56 4.90
C ALA A 54 -13.67 -0.67 3.55
N PHE A 55 -12.33 -0.76 3.56
CA PHE A 55 -11.52 -0.94 2.36
C PHE A 55 -11.75 -2.30 1.71
N ALA A 56 -11.73 -3.37 2.52
CA ALA A 56 -12.01 -4.73 2.05
C ALA A 56 -13.41 -4.84 1.43
N GLU A 57 -14.41 -4.24 2.08
CA GLU A 57 -15.79 -4.21 1.61
C GLU A 57 -15.93 -3.40 0.30
N ALA A 58 -15.42 -2.16 0.27
CA ALA A 58 -15.60 -1.26 -0.87
C ALA A 58 -14.96 -1.79 -2.17
N PHE A 59 -13.86 -2.53 -2.05
CA PHE A 59 -13.11 -3.04 -3.19
C PHE A 59 -13.27 -4.55 -3.42
N TYR A 60 -14.09 -5.24 -2.62
CA TYR A 60 -14.31 -6.68 -2.68
C TYR A 60 -13.00 -7.47 -2.65
N VAL A 61 -12.12 -7.13 -1.71
CA VAL A 61 -10.81 -7.76 -1.54
C VAL A 61 -10.68 -8.43 -0.19
N THR A 62 -9.92 -9.53 -0.16
CA THR A 62 -9.49 -10.16 1.10
C THR A 62 -8.13 -9.60 1.51
N LEU A 63 -8.04 -9.15 2.76
CA LEU A 63 -6.77 -8.71 3.35
C LEU A 63 -6.02 -9.92 3.93
N SER A 64 -4.81 -10.14 3.44
CA SER A 64 -3.89 -11.18 3.88
C SER A 64 -2.78 -10.60 4.77
N SER A 65 -2.34 -11.36 5.76
CA SER A 65 -1.11 -11.11 6.51
C SER A 65 0.13 -11.68 5.81
N ASP A 66 -0.04 -12.60 4.86
CA ASP A 66 1.04 -13.19 4.05
C ASP A 66 1.41 -12.27 2.88
N VAL A 67 2.10 -11.18 3.21
CA VAL A 67 2.61 -10.24 2.20
C VAL A 67 3.77 -10.81 1.38
N ASP A 68 4.46 -11.82 1.89
CA ASP A 68 5.57 -12.47 1.18
C ASP A 68 5.10 -13.23 -0.06
N ALA A 69 3.96 -13.92 0.04
CA ALA A 69 3.30 -14.52 -1.11
C ALA A 69 2.92 -13.46 -2.16
N LEU A 70 2.35 -12.34 -1.73
CA LEU A 70 2.00 -11.23 -2.63
C LEU A 70 3.24 -10.65 -3.33
N TYR A 71 4.34 -10.49 -2.60
CA TYR A 71 5.60 -10.03 -3.17
C TYR A 71 6.15 -10.99 -4.22
N LYS A 72 6.12 -12.31 -3.96
CA LYS A 72 6.55 -13.32 -4.94
C LYS A 72 5.73 -13.23 -6.23
N GLU A 73 4.41 -13.11 -6.13
CA GLU A 73 3.56 -12.94 -7.32
C GLU A 73 3.88 -11.66 -8.10
N MET A 74 4.10 -10.54 -7.40
CA MET A 74 4.47 -9.27 -8.04
C MET A 74 5.81 -9.37 -8.76
N GLU A 75 6.76 -10.10 -8.19
CA GLU A 75 8.09 -10.33 -8.75
C GLU A 75 8.00 -11.16 -10.03
N GLU A 76 7.25 -12.27 -10.00
CA GLU A 76 6.98 -13.12 -11.16
C GLU A 76 6.31 -12.34 -12.31
N LYS A 77 5.36 -11.47 -11.97
CA LYS A 77 4.63 -10.61 -12.93
C LYS A 77 5.40 -9.35 -13.32
N LYS A 78 6.59 -9.12 -12.76
CA LYS A 78 7.44 -7.95 -12.99
C LYS A 78 6.73 -6.63 -12.74
N PHE A 79 5.88 -6.58 -11.72
CA PHE A 79 5.23 -5.35 -11.30
C PHE A 79 6.20 -4.46 -10.54
N LEU A 80 5.92 -3.16 -10.59
CA LEU A 80 6.62 -2.17 -9.79
C LEU A 80 5.78 -1.84 -8.57
N LEU A 81 6.46 -1.43 -7.50
CA LEU A 81 5.83 -0.93 -6.30
C LEU A 81 6.12 0.54 -6.13
N ARG A 82 5.15 1.25 -5.59
CA ARG A 82 5.28 2.66 -5.26
C ARG A 82 4.63 2.88 -3.91
N LEU A 83 5.32 3.63 -3.07
CA LEU A 83 4.69 4.18 -1.89
C LEU A 83 3.78 5.33 -2.28
N GLU A 84 2.62 5.37 -1.66
CA GLU A 84 1.63 6.38 -1.93
C GLU A 84 0.79 6.62 -0.68
N SER A 85 0.17 7.79 -0.63
CA SER A 85 -0.80 8.13 0.41
C SER A 85 -2.01 7.18 0.31
N VAL A 86 -2.46 6.66 1.45
CA VAL A 86 -3.66 5.82 1.53
C VAL A 86 -4.87 6.58 0.99
N LYS A 87 -4.98 7.87 1.31
CA LYS A 87 -6.03 8.74 0.78
C LYS A 87 -5.99 8.82 -0.74
N ARG A 88 -4.82 9.05 -1.35
CA ARG A 88 -4.69 9.15 -2.81
C ARG A 88 -5.01 7.85 -3.51
N ILE A 89 -4.56 6.71 -2.96
CA ILE A 89 -4.91 5.38 -3.50
C ILE A 89 -6.43 5.18 -3.42
N THR A 90 -7.01 5.43 -2.25
CA THR A 90 -8.45 5.27 -2.02
C THR A 90 -9.26 6.15 -2.96
N GLU A 91 -8.87 7.43 -3.12
CA GLU A 91 -9.50 8.38 -4.03
C GLU A 91 -9.43 7.92 -5.48
N CYS A 92 -8.25 7.46 -5.94
CA CYS A 92 -8.07 6.89 -7.28
C CYS A 92 -9.02 5.72 -7.54
N LEU A 93 -9.10 4.78 -6.59
CA LEU A 93 -9.89 3.57 -6.73
C LEU A 93 -11.39 3.85 -6.70
N ILE A 94 -11.85 4.77 -5.84
CA ILE A 94 -13.26 5.19 -5.72
C ILE A 94 -13.68 5.99 -6.93
N LYS A 95 -12.96 7.08 -7.25
CA LYS A 95 -13.32 8.00 -8.34
C LYS A 95 -13.06 7.43 -9.72
N LYS A 96 -12.42 6.25 -9.79
CA LYS A 96 -11.92 5.63 -11.03
C LYS A 96 -11.09 6.61 -11.87
N ALA A 97 -10.34 7.47 -11.19
CA ALA A 97 -9.52 8.50 -11.80
C ALA A 97 -8.05 8.06 -11.78
N PRO A 98 -7.27 8.27 -12.86
CA PRO A 98 -5.85 7.90 -12.86
C PRO A 98 -5.06 8.64 -11.78
N LEU A 99 -4.07 7.95 -11.20
CA LEU A 99 -3.03 8.58 -10.39
C LEU A 99 -1.99 9.19 -11.32
N GLU A 100 -1.80 10.50 -11.21
CA GLU A 100 -0.67 11.15 -11.83
C GLU A 100 0.62 10.73 -11.11
N LEU A 101 1.52 10.10 -11.86
CA LEU A 101 2.84 9.67 -11.41
C LEU A 101 3.92 10.57 -12.01
N GLY A 102 4.94 10.84 -11.20
CA GLY A 102 6.06 11.69 -11.59
C GLY A 102 5.80 13.15 -11.28
N GLY A 103 6.42 14.03 -12.08
CA GLY A 103 6.62 15.43 -11.73
C GLY A 103 7.97 15.62 -11.01
N GLY A 104 8.82 16.51 -11.54
CA GLY A 104 10.15 16.77 -11.00
C GLY A 104 11.31 16.10 -11.76
N LYS A 105 12.50 16.09 -11.14
CA LYS A 105 13.75 15.61 -11.75
C LYS A 105 13.86 14.08 -11.67
N LYS A 106 14.36 13.43 -12.74
CA LYS A 106 14.50 11.96 -12.85
C LYS A 106 15.39 11.32 -11.78
N ARG A 107 16.28 12.10 -11.16
CA ARG A 107 17.10 11.66 -10.01
C ARG A 107 16.31 11.20 -8.78
N TYR A 108 15.03 11.61 -8.68
CA TYR A 108 14.15 11.16 -7.60
C TYR A 108 13.37 9.92 -8.03
N ALA A 109 13.83 8.77 -7.54
CA ALA A 109 13.08 7.52 -7.59
C ALA A 109 11.69 7.70 -6.98
N ASN A 110 10.68 7.12 -7.62
CA ASN A 110 9.30 7.15 -7.13
C ASN A 110 8.57 5.81 -7.31
N ALA A 111 9.30 4.79 -7.74
CA ALA A 111 8.89 3.41 -7.79
C ALA A 111 10.12 2.51 -7.54
N VAL A 112 9.86 1.26 -7.22
CA VAL A 112 10.86 0.30 -6.77
C VAL A 112 10.41 -1.11 -7.13
N THR A 113 11.37 -1.99 -7.38
CA THR A 113 11.12 -3.44 -7.57
C THR A 113 10.66 -4.09 -6.26
N VAL A 114 10.13 -5.31 -6.32
CA VAL A 114 9.76 -6.08 -5.11
C VAL A 114 10.94 -6.19 -4.14
N GLU A 115 12.11 -6.56 -4.65
CA GLU A 115 13.31 -6.71 -3.84
C GLU A 115 13.71 -5.40 -3.16
N GLY A 116 13.67 -4.28 -3.88
CA GLY A 116 13.94 -2.98 -3.28
C GLY A 116 12.93 -2.56 -2.22
N LEU A 117 11.66 -2.97 -2.33
CA LEU A 117 10.66 -2.65 -1.30
C LEU A 117 10.83 -3.53 -0.06
N ARG A 118 11.14 -4.82 -0.23
CA ARG A 118 11.49 -5.72 0.88
C ARG A 118 12.66 -5.15 1.68
N ILE A 119 13.70 -4.67 0.99
CA ILE A 119 14.84 -3.99 1.60
C ILE A 119 14.37 -2.73 2.35
N ALA A 120 13.57 -1.87 1.70
CA ALA A 120 13.07 -0.64 2.32
C ALA A 120 12.25 -0.91 3.59
N PHE A 121 11.40 -1.95 3.61
CA PHE A 121 10.61 -2.31 4.79
C PHE A 121 11.44 -2.94 5.91
N ALA A 122 12.47 -3.74 5.57
CA ALA A 122 13.38 -4.33 6.55
C ALA A 122 14.29 -3.28 7.23
N GLU A 123 14.64 -2.20 6.52
CA GLU A 123 15.55 -1.14 6.98
C GLU A 123 14.88 -0.05 7.84
N GLY A 124 13.65 -0.25 8.33
CA GLY A 124 12.77 0.75 8.96
C GLY A 124 13.28 1.56 10.18
N ASP A 125 14.57 1.51 10.53
CA ASP A 125 15.28 2.39 11.48
C ASP A 125 16.73 2.76 11.06
N ALA A 126 17.24 2.36 9.89
CA ALA A 126 18.65 2.51 9.51
C ALA A 126 18.97 3.81 8.75
N PRO A 127 20.15 4.44 8.95
CA PRO A 127 20.74 5.36 8.00
C PRO A 127 21.27 4.59 6.78
N GLY A 128 20.59 4.69 5.64
CA GLY A 128 20.89 3.98 4.40
C GLY A 128 20.19 4.62 3.18
N PRO A 129 20.58 4.23 1.94
CA PRO A 129 20.25 4.95 0.71
C PRO A 129 18.81 4.76 0.21
N ILE A 130 18.07 3.75 0.68
CA ILE A 130 16.65 3.56 0.32
C ILE A 130 15.76 4.03 1.49
N ARG A 131 15.62 5.35 1.63
CA ARG A 131 14.61 5.95 2.53
C ARG A 131 13.40 6.38 1.74
N LEU A 132 12.42 5.49 1.67
CA LEU A 132 11.07 5.83 1.22
C LEU A 132 10.07 5.85 2.39
N LEU A 133 10.46 5.42 3.60
CA LEU A 133 9.54 4.99 4.65
C LEU A 133 9.80 5.66 6.00
N VAL A 134 8.87 6.50 6.47
CA VAL A 134 8.78 6.99 7.86
C VAL A 134 7.30 7.18 8.19
N GLY A 135 6.73 6.32 9.05
CA GLY A 135 5.33 6.43 9.51
C GLY A 135 4.41 5.29 9.04
N PHE A 136 3.10 5.55 9.07
CA PHE A 136 2.08 4.71 8.44
C PHE A 136 2.22 4.83 6.92
N ASP A 137 2.65 3.74 6.28
CA ASP A 137 3.04 3.75 4.87
C ASP A 137 2.24 2.70 4.10
N SER A 138 1.65 3.12 2.97
CA SER A 138 1.01 2.20 2.03
C SER A 138 1.74 2.16 0.70
N ALA A 139 1.70 0.98 0.08
CA ALA A 139 2.32 0.68 -1.18
C ALA A 139 1.28 0.11 -2.14
N ILE A 140 1.38 0.51 -3.41
CA ILE A 140 0.65 -0.13 -4.50
C ILE A 140 1.61 -0.92 -5.38
N GLY A 141 1.23 -2.15 -5.70
CA GLY A 141 1.85 -2.92 -6.77
C GLY A 141 1.08 -2.70 -8.06
N PHE A 142 1.76 -2.25 -9.11
CA PHE A 142 1.11 -1.85 -10.36
C PHE A 142 1.83 -2.36 -11.60
N ASP A 143 1.03 -2.51 -12.66
CA ASP A 143 1.51 -2.83 -14.00
C ASP A 143 1.97 -1.56 -14.72
N ALA A 144 3.26 -1.52 -15.08
CA ALA A 144 3.89 -0.36 -15.67
C ALA A 144 3.67 -0.20 -17.19
N ARG A 145 2.92 -1.10 -17.85
CA ARG A 145 2.66 -0.99 -19.30
C ARG A 145 2.09 0.38 -19.64
N GLY A 146 2.63 1.05 -20.67
CA GLY A 146 2.15 2.39 -21.09
C GLY A 146 2.38 3.53 -20.09
N LEU A 147 3.16 3.30 -19.03
CA LEU A 147 3.85 4.35 -18.29
C LEU A 147 5.26 4.49 -18.83
N LYS A 148 5.89 5.64 -18.58
CA LYS A 148 7.29 5.84 -18.87
C LYS A 148 8.10 5.42 -17.64
N VAL A 149 8.92 4.38 -17.79
CA VAL A 149 9.81 3.87 -16.75
C VAL A 149 11.25 4.17 -17.16
N GLU A 150 11.96 4.90 -16.32
CA GLU A 150 13.35 5.30 -16.54
C GLU A 150 14.19 4.88 -15.34
N ASP A 151 15.48 4.62 -15.61
CA ASP A 151 16.47 4.53 -14.54
C ASP A 151 16.67 5.92 -13.90
N ILE A 152 17.11 5.93 -12.65
CA ILE A 152 17.43 7.17 -11.95
C ILE A 152 18.75 7.75 -12.47
N GLU A 153 18.78 9.06 -12.66
CA GLU A 153 20.01 9.79 -13.00
C GLU A 153 20.93 9.87 -11.77
N MET A 154 22.23 9.58 -11.97
CA MET A 154 23.26 9.74 -10.94
C MET A 154 23.84 11.15 -10.96
N GLU A 155 24.17 11.69 -9.78
CA GLU A 155 25.05 12.87 -9.63
C GLU A 155 26.35 12.42 -8.95
N GLU A 156 27.51 12.88 -9.45
CA GLU A 156 28.85 12.44 -8.97
C GLU A 156 29.09 12.63 -7.46
N ASP A 157 28.27 13.46 -6.78
CA ASP A 157 28.40 13.81 -5.36
C ASP A 157 27.14 13.55 -4.51
N ASP A 158 26.16 12.76 -4.96
CA ASP A 158 25.00 12.43 -4.10
C ASP A 158 25.37 11.31 -3.09
N PRO A 159 25.43 11.57 -1.77
CA PRO A 159 25.74 10.53 -0.77
C PRO A 159 24.67 9.42 -0.70
N ARG A 160 23.53 9.60 -1.38
CA ARG A 160 22.47 8.61 -1.53
C ARG A 160 22.67 7.72 -2.76
N ASP A 161 23.59 8.02 -3.67
CA ASP A 161 23.84 7.26 -4.90
C ASP A 161 24.64 5.98 -4.64
N ALA A 162 23.98 5.04 -3.99
CA ALA A 162 24.47 3.67 -3.87
C ALA A 162 24.06 2.84 -5.10
N ARG A 163 24.93 1.90 -5.51
CA ARG A 163 24.64 0.86 -6.53
C ARG A 163 23.26 0.20 -6.34
N PHE A 164 22.81 0.08 -5.10
CA PHE A 164 21.50 -0.46 -4.72
C PHE A 164 20.32 0.35 -5.27
N ARG A 165 20.37 1.69 -5.27
CA ARG A 165 19.25 2.50 -5.80
C ARG A 165 19.10 2.31 -7.32
N ILE A 166 20.20 2.23 -8.06
CA ILE A 166 20.16 1.98 -9.51
C ILE A 166 19.58 0.60 -9.81
N ALA A 167 19.98 -0.42 -9.03
CA ALA A 167 19.49 -1.77 -9.20
C ALA A 167 17.96 -1.85 -9.03
N TYR A 168 17.43 -1.24 -7.97
CA TYR A 168 16.07 -1.52 -7.53
C TYR A 168 15.06 -0.38 -7.69
N CYS A 169 15.50 0.87 -7.81
CA CYS A 169 14.62 2.04 -7.89
C CYS A 169 14.45 2.53 -9.33
N ARG A 170 13.27 3.05 -9.65
CA ARG A 170 12.91 3.60 -10.96
C ARG A 170 12.26 4.96 -10.81
N HIS A 171 12.38 5.77 -11.85
CA HIS A 171 11.55 6.96 -12.05
C HIS A 171 10.42 6.59 -13.01
N VAL A 172 9.18 6.65 -12.53
CA VAL A 172 7.98 6.35 -13.31
C VAL A 172 7.15 7.60 -13.48
N SER A 173 6.77 7.90 -14.72
CA SER A 173 5.93 9.06 -15.04
C SER A 173 4.77 8.70 -15.98
N GLY A 174 3.68 9.45 -15.86
CA GLY A 174 2.45 9.27 -16.62
C GLY A 174 1.23 9.08 -15.72
N ASN A 175 0.08 8.79 -16.34
CA ASN A 175 -1.17 8.57 -15.62
C ASN A 175 -1.37 7.07 -15.41
N LEU A 176 -1.27 6.60 -14.16
CA LEU A 176 -1.54 5.23 -13.78
C LEU A 176 -3.05 5.05 -13.60
N PRO A 177 -3.73 4.33 -14.50
CA PRO A 177 -5.16 4.12 -14.34
C PRO A 177 -5.44 3.09 -13.23
N PRO A 178 -6.59 3.20 -12.53
CA PRO A 178 -6.91 2.40 -11.34
C PRO A 178 -6.89 0.89 -11.61
N GLU A 179 -7.30 0.44 -12.80
CA GLU A 179 -7.31 -0.98 -13.18
C GLU A 179 -5.91 -1.59 -13.28
N ARG A 180 -4.84 -0.77 -13.30
CA ARG A 180 -3.46 -1.26 -13.29
C ARG A 180 -2.86 -1.35 -11.89
N ILE A 181 -3.57 -0.86 -10.87
CA ILE A 181 -3.24 -1.13 -9.47
C ILE A 181 -3.72 -2.55 -9.18
N LYS A 182 -2.77 -3.48 -9.04
CA LYS A 182 -3.06 -4.91 -8.86
C LYS A 182 -2.91 -5.37 -7.42
N TYR A 183 -2.16 -4.63 -6.62
CA TYR A 183 -1.93 -4.94 -5.22
C TYR A 183 -1.97 -3.68 -4.37
N PHE A 184 -2.47 -3.82 -3.15
CA PHE A 184 -2.37 -2.83 -2.08
C PHE A 184 -1.67 -3.51 -0.91
N ILE A 185 -0.66 -2.87 -0.34
CA ILE A 185 0.02 -3.32 0.86
C ILE A 185 0.09 -2.15 1.81
N VAL A 186 -0.18 -2.39 3.09
CA VAL A 186 -0.08 -1.39 4.13
C VAL A 186 0.83 -1.91 5.24
N ARG A 187 1.80 -1.08 5.64
CA ARG A 187 2.63 -1.27 6.82
C ARG A 187 2.03 -0.46 7.96
N ILE A 188 1.58 -1.15 8.99
CA ILE A 188 0.84 -0.57 10.10
C ILE A 188 1.72 -0.63 11.36
N PRO A 189 2.04 0.50 12.01
CA PRO A 189 2.72 0.48 13.31
C PRO A 189 1.93 -0.32 14.35
N GLU A 190 2.64 -1.04 15.23
CA GLU A 190 2.03 -1.89 16.26
C GLU A 190 0.97 -1.14 17.09
N TYR A 191 1.24 0.09 17.49
CA TYR A 191 0.32 0.91 18.30
C TYR A 191 -0.99 1.28 17.56
N MET A 192 -1.00 1.24 16.22
CA MET A 192 -2.19 1.47 15.40
C MET A 192 -2.91 0.18 15.04
N PHE A 193 -2.31 -0.99 15.31
CA PHE A 193 -2.86 -2.24 14.83
C PHE A 193 -3.90 -2.80 15.82
N PRO A 194 -5.13 -3.12 15.37
CA PRO A 194 -6.17 -3.67 16.23
C PRO A 194 -5.76 -5.04 16.81
N PRO A 195 -5.67 -5.19 18.14
CA PRO A 195 -5.19 -6.41 18.77
C PRO A 195 -6.00 -7.65 18.43
N GLU A 196 -7.29 -7.51 18.11
CA GLU A 196 -8.20 -8.58 17.70
C GLU A 196 -7.88 -9.16 16.31
N LEU A 197 -7.23 -8.40 15.43
CA LEU A 197 -6.87 -8.84 14.08
C LEU A 197 -5.46 -9.43 13.98
N LEU A 198 -4.74 -9.51 15.11
CA LEU A 198 -3.41 -10.12 15.16
C LEU A 198 -3.51 -11.64 14.99
N THR A 199 -2.67 -12.18 14.12
CA THR A 199 -2.44 -13.62 14.00
C THR A 199 -1.68 -14.15 15.22
N ASP A 200 -1.75 -15.47 15.46
CA ASP A 200 -1.01 -16.11 16.56
C ASP A 200 0.51 -15.94 16.45
N GLU A 201 1.04 -15.79 15.23
CA GLU A 201 2.45 -15.52 14.99
C GLU A 201 2.82 -14.08 15.35
N GLU A 202 2.04 -13.11 14.89
CA GLU A 202 2.25 -11.69 15.20
C GLU A 202 2.16 -11.39 16.69
N ARG A 203 1.22 -12.04 17.41
CA ARG A 203 1.13 -11.93 18.88
C ARG A 203 2.38 -12.43 19.61
N ARG A 204 3.09 -13.40 19.02
CA ARG A 204 4.31 -13.97 19.59
C ARG A 204 5.58 -13.24 19.12
N GLY A 205 5.52 -12.57 17.97
CA GLY A 205 6.68 -12.11 17.21
C GLY A 205 7.28 -10.76 17.61
N GLY A 206 6.66 -9.95 18.48
CA GLY A 206 7.23 -8.68 18.97
C GLY A 206 7.65 -7.69 17.87
N GLY A 207 7.04 -7.77 16.69
CA GLY A 207 7.37 -6.91 15.55
C GLY A 207 6.81 -5.50 15.70
N LYS A 208 7.62 -4.48 15.36
CA LYS A 208 7.21 -3.06 15.41
C LYS A 208 6.08 -2.71 14.43
N PHE A 209 5.88 -3.54 13.41
CA PHE A 209 4.93 -3.31 12.33
C PHE A 209 4.17 -4.59 12.00
N MET A 210 2.91 -4.41 11.64
CA MET A 210 2.04 -5.43 11.07
C MET A 210 1.80 -5.10 9.61
N PHE A 211 1.80 -6.13 8.76
CA PHE A 211 1.58 -5.94 7.32
C PHE A 211 0.24 -6.54 6.91
N ARG A 212 -0.53 -5.79 6.15
CA ARG A 212 -1.73 -6.30 5.48
C ARG A 212 -1.63 -6.01 4.00
N GLY A 213 -1.98 -6.99 3.18
CA GLY A 213 -1.96 -6.85 1.72
C GLY A 213 -3.22 -7.40 1.09
N ALA A 214 -3.59 -6.85 -0.05
CA ALA A 214 -4.72 -7.29 -0.86
C ALA A 214 -4.31 -7.35 -2.32
N ARG A 215 -4.93 -8.30 -3.03
CA ARG A 215 -4.92 -8.35 -4.49
C ARG A 215 -6.24 -7.80 -5.01
N PHE A 216 -6.17 -6.93 -6.02
CA PHE A 216 -7.35 -6.51 -6.76
C PHE A 216 -7.65 -7.52 -7.87
N ASN A 217 -8.90 -7.98 -7.94
CA ASN A 217 -9.37 -8.94 -8.95
C ASN A 217 -9.85 -8.28 -10.26
N GLN A 218 -9.64 -6.98 -10.42
CA GLN A 218 -10.10 -6.17 -11.55
C GLN A 218 -9.16 -6.28 -12.76
#